data_AF-A0A955RAF5-F1
#
_entry.id   AF-A0A955RAF5-F1
#
_cell.length_a   1.000
_cell.length_b   1.000
_cell.length_c   1.000
_cell.angle_alpha   90.00
_cell.angle_beta   90.00
_cell.angle_gamma   90.00
#
_symmetry.space_group_name_H-M   'P 1'
#
loop_
_entity.id
_entity.type
_entity.pdbx_description
1 polymer ?
#
loop_
_entity_poly.entity_id
_entity_poly.type
_entity_poly.pdbx_seq_one_letter_code
_entity_poly.pdbx_strand_id
1 'polypeptide(L)'
;MATDDLSKLTGEWYRQWESSVSKWWDTVLEDPTFVKGMGDNLAQNARARSRWEESVDQSMEAMHLPTKKDIVRVARIASLLEDRVVAVEDRVLALGDQLDRIEKETLRARVDSAEALLALGDRLAAIEAKLDALTSAPAADDKPATTRRARKES
;
A
#
# COMPACT_ATOMS: atom_id res chain seq x y z
N MET A 1 7.60 -46.29 -45.54
CA MET A 1 8.93 -46.11 -46.17
C MET A 1 9.03 -44.88 -47.07
N ALA A 2 7.96 -44.11 -47.31
CA ALA A 2 8.00 -42.90 -48.16
C ALA A 2 8.22 -41.58 -47.37
N THR A 3 8.04 -41.59 -46.05
CA THR A 3 8.14 -40.39 -45.19
C THR A 3 9.58 -40.04 -44.79
N ASP A 4 10.47 -41.03 -44.79
CA ASP A 4 11.86 -40.90 -44.33
C ASP A 4 12.81 -40.33 -45.41
N ASP A 5 12.43 -40.45 -46.68
CA ASP A 5 13.14 -39.84 -47.80
C ASP A 5 12.75 -38.37 -47.98
N LEU A 6 11.47 -38.04 -47.76
CA LEU A 6 10.98 -36.65 -47.83
C LEU A 6 11.62 -35.79 -46.73
N SER A 7 11.74 -36.31 -45.51
CA SER A 7 12.38 -35.60 -44.40
C SER A 7 13.88 -35.35 -44.65
N LYS A 8 14.59 -36.32 -45.24
CA LYS A 8 16.00 -36.18 -45.64
C LYS A 8 16.19 -35.17 -46.76
N LEU A 9 15.36 -35.23 -47.80
CA LEU A 9 15.34 -34.23 -48.88
C LEU A 9 15.09 -32.82 -48.36
N THR A 10 14.14 -32.65 -47.44
CA THR A 10 13.89 -31.34 -46.81
C THR A 10 15.04 -30.89 -45.91
N GLY A 11 15.73 -31.81 -45.24
CA GLY A 11 16.88 -31.51 -44.40
C GLY A 11 18.12 -31.11 -45.21
N GLU A 12 18.37 -31.76 -46.33
CA GLU A 12 19.44 -31.42 -47.26
C GLU A 12 19.16 -30.09 -47.98
N TRP A 13 17.91 -29.87 -48.40
CA TRP A 13 17.48 -28.59 -48.98
C TRP A 13 17.60 -27.44 -47.98
N TYR A 14 17.22 -27.67 -46.72
CA TYR A 14 17.38 -26.67 -45.65
C TYR A 14 18.85 -26.34 -45.40
N ARG A 15 19.74 -27.36 -45.33
CA ARG A 15 21.19 -27.13 -45.17
C ARG A 15 21.80 -26.39 -46.35
N GLN A 16 21.36 -26.69 -47.57
CA GLN A 16 21.81 -25.98 -48.76
C GLN A 16 21.31 -24.54 -48.75
N TRP A 17 20.06 -24.31 -48.36
CA TRP A 17 19.50 -22.98 -48.19
C TRP A 17 20.24 -22.19 -47.11
N GLU A 18 20.47 -22.79 -45.94
CA GLU A 18 21.23 -22.21 -44.83
C GLU A 18 22.64 -21.83 -45.28
N SER A 19 23.37 -22.75 -45.93
CA SER A 19 24.72 -22.45 -46.43
C SER A 19 24.72 -21.34 -47.48
N SER A 20 23.70 -21.28 -48.33
CA SER A 20 23.59 -20.25 -49.37
C SER A 20 23.25 -18.89 -48.78
N VAL A 21 22.37 -18.86 -47.78
CA VAL A 21 21.98 -17.67 -47.03
C VAL A 21 23.13 -17.16 -46.18
N SER A 22 23.87 -18.04 -45.49
CA SER A 22 25.06 -17.65 -44.71
C SER A 22 26.15 -17.04 -45.60
N LYS A 23 26.48 -17.67 -46.73
CA LYS A 23 27.48 -17.10 -47.66
C LYS A 23 27.04 -15.77 -48.26
N TRP A 24 25.75 -15.63 -48.55
CA TRP A 24 25.18 -14.38 -49.00
C TRP A 24 25.30 -13.31 -47.91
N TRP A 25 24.96 -13.63 -46.65
CA TRP A 25 25.12 -12.72 -45.52
C TRP A 25 26.57 -12.33 -45.27
N ASP A 26 27.51 -13.27 -45.35
CA ASP A 26 28.94 -12.99 -45.20
C ASP A 26 29.40 -11.99 -46.27
N THR A 27 29.02 -12.23 -47.54
CA THR A 27 29.37 -11.32 -48.66
C THR A 27 28.75 -9.93 -48.48
N VAL A 28 27.51 -9.87 -47.99
CA VAL A 28 26.76 -8.62 -47.80
C VAL A 28 27.26 -7.82 -46.59
N LEU A 29 27.67 -8.50 -45.51
CA LEU A 29 28.23 -7.88 -44.31
C LEU A 29 29.68 -7.45 -44.50
N GLU A 30 30.43 -8.15 -45.37
CA GLU A 30 31.79 -7.79 -45.73
C GLU A 30 31.86 -6.64 -46.75
N ASP A 31 30.78 -6.33 -47.48
CA ASP A 31 30.72 -5.17 -48.39
C ASP A 31 30.42 -3.87 -47.63
N PRO A 32 31.42 -2.98 -47.43
CA PRO A 32 31.23 -1.75 -46.67
C PRO A 32 30.30 -0.77 -47.39
N THR A 33 30.19 -0.87 -48.73
CA THR A 33 29.33 0.01 -49.52
C THR A 33 27.86 -0.33 -49.36
N PHE A 34 27.53 -1.63 -49.26
CA PHE A 34 26.18 -2.09 -48.98
C PHE A 34 25.75 -1.70 -47.55
N VAL A 35 26.56 -2.01 -46.54
CA VAL A 35 26.24 -1.69 -45.13
C VAL A 35 26.05 -0.19 -44.95
N LYS A 36 26.95 0.61 -45.55
CA LYS A 36 26.83 2.07 -45.53
C LYS A 36 25.59 2.56 -46.29
N GLY A 37 25.30 2.01 -47.47
CA GLY A 37 24.12 2.39 -48.27
C GLY A 37 22.81 2.06 -47.56
N MET A 38 22.72 0.91 -46.89
CA MET A 38 21.57 0.52 -46.07
C MET A 38 21.45 1.42 -44.83
N GLY A 39 22.56 1.71 -44.16
CA GLY A 39 22.60 2.63 -43.02
C GLY A 39 22.18 4.05 -43.42
N ASP A 40 22.67 4.56 -44.55
CA ASP A 40 22.33 5.87 -45.08
C ASP A 40 20.85 5.93 -45.52
N ASN A 41 20.33 4.87 -46.14
CA ASN A 41 18.92 4.79 -46.53
C ASN A 41 18.00 4.76 -45.29
N LEU A 42 18.32 3.93 -44.29
CA LEU A 42 17.58 3.88 -43.03
C LEU A 42 17.64 5.22 -42.29
N ALA A 43 18.82 5.84 -42.23
CA ALA A 43 18.99 7.16 -41.62
C ALA A 43 18.20 8.24 -42.38
N GLN A 44 18.19 8.20 -43.72
CA GLN A 44 17.40 9.12 -44.53
C GLN A 44 15.90 8.90 -44.35
N ASN A 45 15.44 7.65 -44.27
CA ASN A 45 14.04 7.32 -44.03
C ASN A 45 13.60 7.75 -42.62
N ALA A 46 14.43 7.51 -41.60
CA ALA A 46 14.19 8.00 -40.24
C ALA A 46 14.11 9.54 -40.19
N ARG A 47 15.03 10.24 -40.86
CA ARG A 47 15.01 11.71 -40.96
C ARG A 47 13.81 12.23 -41.76
N ALA A 48 13.40 11.52 -42.82
CA ALA A 48 12.22 11.88 -43.60
C ALA A 48 10.94 11.73 -42.75
N ARG A 49 10.83 10.64 -41.99
CA ARG A 49 9.74 10.43 -41.04
C ARG A 49 9.72 11.50 -39.95
N SER A 50 10.86 11.83 -39.34
CA SER A 50 10.95 12.90 -38.33
C SER A 50 10.45 14.24 -38.87
N ARG A 51 10.90 14.63 -40.07
CA ARG A 51 10.47 15.88 -40.71
C ARG A 51 8.98 15.87 -41.07
N TRP A 52 8.44 14.72 -41.47
CA TRP A 52 7.01 14.56 -41.71
C TRP A 52 6.21 14.71 -40.41
N GLU A 53 6.63 14.06 -39.33
CA GLU A 53 6.01 14.22 -38.01
C GLU A 53 6.02 15.68 -37.55
N GLU A 54 7.15 16.39 -37.70
CA GLU A 54 7.26 17.82 -37.38
C GLU A 54 6.32 18.70 -38.23
N SER A 55 6.19 18.39 -39.53
CA SER A 55 5.27 19.11 -40.41
C SER A 55 3.81 18.87 -40.06
N VAL A 56 3.46 17.65 -39.65
CA VAL A 56 2.11 17.30 -39.19
C VAL A 56 1.82 18.01 -37.87
N ASP A 57 2.75 18.00 -36.91
CA ASP A 57 2.61 18.69 -35.64
C ASP A 57 2.41 20.21 -35.85
N GLN A 58 3.18 20.85 -36.73
CA GLN A 58 3.01 22.28 -37.06
C GLN A 58 1.66 22.57 -37.73
N SER A 59 1.18 21.68 -38.59
CA SER A 59 -0.13 21.82 -39.22
C SER A 59 -1.27 21.67 -38.19
N MET A 60 -1.14 20.73 -37.26
CA MET A 60 -2.09 20.55 -36.15
C MET A 60 -2.09 21.77 -35.23
N GLU A 61 -0.91 22.30 -34.89
CA GLU A 61 -0.78 23.50 -34.07
C GLU A 61 -1.44 24.72 -34.73
N ALA A 62 -1.25 24.90 -36.04
CA ALA A 62 -1.90 25.96 -36.82
C ALA A 62 -3.43 25.83 -36.87
N MET A 63 -3.95 24.60 -36.78
CA MET A 63 -5.39 24.32 -36.69
C MET A 63 -5.92 24.29 -35.24
N HIS A 64 -5.08 24.64 -34.26
CA HIS A 64 -5.37 24.53 -32.83
C HIS A 64 -5.80 23.13 -32.39
N LEU A 65 -5.32 22.10 -33.07
CA LEU A 65 -5.51 20.70 -32.70
C LEU A 65 -4.36 20.24 -31.81
N PRO A 66 -4.64 19.36 -30.82
CA PRO A 66 -3.60 18.87 -29.93
C PRO A 66 -2.59 18.01 -30.69
N THR A 67 -1.30 18.31 -30.49
CA THR A 67 -0.20 17.57 -31.12
C THR A 67 0.03 16.23 -30.42
N LYS A 68 0.84 15.36 -31.05
CA LYS A 68 1.27 14.09 -30.42
C LYS A 68 1.98 14.34 -29.08
N LYS A 69 2.75 15.43 -28.97
CA LYS A 69 3.46 15.82 -27.74
C LYS A 69 2.49 16.20 -26.63
N ASP A 70 1.39 16.88 -26.96
CA ASP A 70 0.36 17.25 -25.98
C ASP A 70 -0.38 16.02 -25.45
N ILE A 71 -0.73 15.08 -26.34
CA ILE A 71 -1.36 13.82 -25.95
C ILE A 71 -0.44 13.03 -25.00
N VAL A 72 0.85 12.92 -25.33
CA VAL A 72 1.83 12.24 -24.46
C VAL A 72 2.00 12.97 -23.13
N ARG A 73 2.01 14.31 -23.12
CA ARG A 73 2.08 15.10 -21.89
C ARG A 73 0.85 14.86 -21.01
N VAL A 74 -0.35 14.85 -21.59
CA VAL A 74 -1.60 14.57 -20.87
C VAL A 74 -1.60 13.14 -20.32
N ALA A 75 -1.22 12.14 -21.12
CA ALA A 75 -1.12 10.76 -20.66
C ALA A 75 -0.14 10.62 -19.48
N ARG A 76 1.00 11.31 -19.54
CA ARG A 76 1.97 11.33 -18.43
C ARG A 76 1.41 12.00 -17.19
N ILE A 77 0.71 13.13 -17.34
CA ILE A 77 0.07 13.81 -16.21
C ILE A 77 -1.02 12.93 -15.59
N ALA A 78 -1.82 12.26 -16.42
CA ALA A 78 -2.87 11.34 -15.97
C ALA A 78 -2.27 10.17 -15.16
N SER A 79 -1.20 9.55 -15.66
CA SER A 79 -0.50 8.48 -14.93
C SER A 79 0.09 8.98 -13.60
N LEU A 80 0.71 10.17 -13.56
CA LEU A 80 1.22 10.75 -12.31
C LEU A 80 0.09 11.10 -11.32
N LEU A 81 -1.08 11.48 -11.82
CA LEU A 81 -2.25 11.75 -10.99
C LEU A 81 -2.83 10.45 -10.43
N GLU A 82 -2.93 9.41 -11.25
CA GLU A 82 -3.35 8.07 -10.83
C GLU A 82 -2.47 7.56 -9.67
N ASP A 83 -1.14 7.59 -9.84
CA ASP A 83 -0.20 7.19 -8.79
C ASP A 83 -0.39 7.99 -7.50
N ARG A 84 -0.65 9.30 -7.61
CA ARG A 84 -0.90 10.17 -6.45
C ARG A 84 -2.23 9.88 -5.79
N VAL A 85 -3.28 9.59 -6.55
CA VAL A 85 -4.60 9.24 -6.03
C VAL A 85 -4.49 7.95 -5.23
N VAL A 86 -3.87 6.91 -5.78
CA VAL A 86 -3.64 5.64 -5.07
C VAL A 86 -2.86 5.88 -3.77
N ALA A 87 -1.79 6.66 -3.81
CA ALA A 87 -1.01 6.97 -2.61
C ALA A 87 -1.79 7.76 -1.55
N VAL A 88 -2.76 8.59 -1.96
CA VAL A 88 -3.64 9.32 -1.04
C VAL A 88 -4.69 8.37 -0.46
N GLU A 89 -5.28 7.51 -1.27
CA GLU A 89 -6.22 6.48 -0.83
C GLU A 89 -5.61 5.58 0.24
N ASP A 90 -4.39 5.07 0.00
CA ASP A 90 -3.65 4.26 0.98
C ASP A 90 -3.43 5.00 2.30
N ARG A 91 -3.08 6.29 2.25
CA ARG A 91 -2.90 7.11 3.46
C ARG A 91 -4.20 7.33 4.20
N VAL A 92 -5.30 7.57 3.49
CA VAL A 92 -6.62 7.74 4.10
C VAL A 92 -7.07 6.46 4.79
N LEU A 93 -6.86 5.30 4.16
CA LEU A 93 -7.14 4.00 4.76
C LEU A 93 -6.29 3.77 6.02
N ALA A 94 -4.99 4.04 5.96
CA ALA A 94 -4.11 3.92 7.11
C ALA A 94 -4.50 4.86 8.27
N LEU A 95 -4.91 6.10 7.97
CA LEU A 95 -5.42 7.03 8.98
C LEU A 95 -6.74 6.56 9.59
N GLY A 96 -7.63 5.97 8.78
CA GLY A 96 -8.86 5.34 9.24
C GLY A 96 -8.58 4.22 10.25
N ASP A 97 -7.67 3.30 9.92
CA ASP A 97 -7.26 2.22 10.82
C ASP A 97 -6.65 2.74 12.13
N GLN A 98 -5.89 3.83 12.07
CA GLN A 98 -5.30 4.46 13.25
C GLN A 98 -6.38 5.10 14.14
N LEU A 99 -7.34 5.81 13.55
CA LEU A 99 -8.47 6.39 14.26
C LEU A 99 -9.30 5.33 14.96
N ASP A 100 -9.63 4.23 14.27
CA ASP A 100 -10.37 3.11 14.84
C ASP A 100 -9.68 2.49 16.05
N ARG A 101 -8.35 2.37 16.00
CA ARG A 101 -7.56 1.87 17.14
C ARG A 101 -7.59 2.85 18.31
N ILE A 102 -7.34 4.12 18.04
CA ILE A 102 -7.37 5.18 19.06
C ILE A 102 -8.76 5.23 19.70
N GLU A 103 -9.83 5.20 18.92
CA GLU A 103 -11.21 5.22 19.43
C GLU A 103 -11.46 4.03 20.35
N LYS A 104 -11.08 2.81 19.95
CA LYS A 104 -11.22 1.61 20.77
C LYS A 104 -10.41 1.70 22.06
N GLU A 105 -9.17 2.17 22.00
CA GLU A 105 -8.33 2.36 23.19
C GLU A 105 -8.92 3.42 24.13
N THR A 106 -9.40 4.52 23.59
CA THR A 106 -10.01 5.61 24.36
C THR A 106 -11.30 5.15 25.03
N LEU A 107 -12.15 4.39 24.32
CA LEU A 107 -13.37 3.82 24.89
C LEU A 107 -13.06 2.83 26.00
N ARG A 108 -12.06 1.95 25.81
CA ARG A 108 -11.60 1.02 26.87
C ARG A 108 -11.10 1.78 28.10
N ALA A 109 -10.24 2.77 27.93
CA ALA A 109 -9.74 3.58 29.04
C ALA A 109 -10.86 4.29 29.81
N ARG A 110 -11.92 4.75 29.11
CA ARG A 110 -13.10 5.35 29.74
C ARG A 110 -13.92 4.33 30.53
N VAL A 111 -14.08 3.13 30.00
CA VAL A 111 -14.77 2.03 30.70
C VAL A 111 -13.98 1.64 31.95
N ASP A 112 -12.67 1.39 31.83
CA ASP A 112 -11.81 1.02 32.94
C ASP A 112 -11.82 2.09 34.04
N SER A 113 -11.78 3.38 33.66
CA SER A 113 -11.91 4.49 34.59
C SER A 113 -13.28 4.53 35.29
N ALA A 114 -14.36 4.24 34.57
CA ALA A 114 -15.70 4.20 35.16
C ALA A 114 -15.85 3.03 36.15
N GLU A 115 -15.32 1.86 35.81
CA GLU A 115 -15.28 0.70 36.70
C GLU A 115 -14.47 0.97 37.97
N ALA A 116 -13.31 1.64 37.84
CA ALA A 116 -12.51 2.06 38.99
C ALA A 116 -13.27 3.03 39.92
N LEU A 117 -14.02 3.98 39.36
CA LEU A 117 -14.85 4.90 40.15
C LEU A 117 -15.98 4.18 40.87
N LEU A 118 -16.64 3.21 40.23
CA LEU A 118 -17.67 2.39 40.87
C LEU A 118 -17.08 1.59 42.04
N ALA A 119 -15.94 0.92 41.82
CA ALA A 119 -15.26 0.17 42.88
C ALA A 119 -14.81 1.06 44.06
N LEU A 120 -14.41 2.31 43.80
CA LEU A 120 -14.13 3.30 44.85
C LEU A 120 -15.41 3.73 45.58
N GLY A 121 -16.51 3.92 44.86
CA GLY A 121 -17.83 4.21 45.43
C GLY A 121 -18.28 3.11 46.39
N ASP A 122 -18.16 1.84 46.00
CA ASP A 122 -18.49 0.69 46.84
C ASP A 122 -17.63 0.65 48.12
N ARG A 123 -16.34 0.95 48.00
CA ARG A 123 -15.43 1.03 49.16
C ARG A 123 -15.79 2.17 50.10
N LEU A 124 -16.14 3.34 49.56
CA LEU A 124 -16.59 4.48 50.36
C LEU A 124 -17.88 4.15 51.10
N ALA A 125 -18.87 3.59 50.43
CA ALA A 125 -20.12 3.16 51.07
C ALA A 125 -19.87 2.14 52.19
N ALA A 126 -18.95 1.20 52.00
CA ALA A 126 -18.55 0.24 53.04
C ALA A 126 -17.83 0.92 54.22
N ILE A 127 -17.02 1.95 53.97
CA ILE A 127 -16.35 2.73 55.03
C ILE A 127 -17.37 3.58 55.79
N GLU A 128 -18.30 4.24 55.09
CA GLU A 128 -19.39 5.02 55.69
C GLU A 128 -20.25 4.13 56.59
N ALA A 129 -20.66 2.95 56.12
CA ALA A 129 -21.41 2.00 56.93
C ALA A 129 -20.66 1.54 58.19
N LYS A 130 -19.33 1.35 58.11
CA LYS A 130 -18.49 1.04 59.28
C LYS A 130 -18.38 2.23 60.23
N LEU A 131 -18.26 3.44 59.71
CA LEU A 131 -18.21 4.67 60.50
C LEU A 131 -19.53 4.85 61.26
N ASP A 132 -20.67 4.71 60.57
CA ASP A 132 -22.00 4.76 61.17
C ASP A 132 -22.17 3.69 62.25
N ALA A 133 -21.71 2.46 62.02
CA ALA A 133 -21.75 1.42 63.05
C ALA A 133 -20.92 1.78 64.29
N LEU A 134 -19.75 2.43 64.12
CA LEU A 134 -18.89 2.86 65.21
C LEU A 134 -19.45 4.07 65.97
N THR A 135 -20.09 5.01 65.29
CA THR A 135 -20.72 6.19 65.92
C THR A 135 -22.06 5.84 66.57
N SER A 136 -22.76 4.84 66.04
CA SER A 136 -24.01 4.30 66.60
C SER A 136 -23.76 3.32 67.75
N ALA A 137 -22.54 2.78 67.89
CA ALA A 137 -22.17 1.96 69.02
C ALA A 137 -22.25 2.84 70.28
N PRO A 138 -23.15 2.56 71.24
CA PRO A 138 -23.18 3.30 72.48
C PRO A 138 -21.82 3.14 73.16
N ALA A 139 -21.34 4.22 73.81
CA ALA A 139 -20.16 4.20 74.68
C ALA A 139 -20.29 3.07 75.71
N ALA A 140 -19.84 1.88 75.34
CA ALA A 140 -19.82 0.71 76.18
C ALA A 140 -18.54 0.74 76.98
N ASP A 141 -18.40 1.79 77.81
CA ASP A 141 -17.48 1.84 78.94
C ASP A 141 -17.82 3.07 79.78
N ASP A 142 -18.95 3.01 80.48
CA ASP A 142 -19.08 3.70 81.76
C ASP A 142 -20.14 3.01 82.61
N LYS A 143 -19.76 1.90 83.25
CA LYS A 143 -20.46 1.40 84.44
C LYS A 143 -19.43 1.15 85.54
N PRO A 144 -19.48 1.89 86.67
CA PRO A 144 -18.65 1.56 87.81
C PRO A 144 -19.14 0.22 88.35
N ALA A 145 -18.21 -0.75 88.46
CA ALA A 145 -18.47 -2.04 89.06
C ALA A 145 -18.75 -1.90 90.56
N THR A 146 -19.99 -1.57 90.93
CA THR A 146 -20.45 -1.67 92.32
C THR A 146 -20.68 -3.14 92.64
N THR A 147 -19.62 -3.81 93.11
CA THR A 147 -19.74 -5.15 93.67
C THR A 147 -20.17 -5.01 95.11
N ARG A 148 -21.49 -4.89 95.33
CA ARG A 148 -22.12 -5.00 96.65
C ARG A 148 -21.95 -6.44 97.15
N ARG A 149 -20.86 -6.72 97.87
CA ARG A 149 -20.73 -7.93 98.70
C ARG A 149 -21.57 -7.76 99.96
N ALA A 150 -22.72 -8.39 99.99
CA ALA A 150 -23.43 -8.71 101.22
C ALA A 150 -23.43 -10.23 101.38
N ARG A 151 -22.70 -10.78 102.37
CA ARG A 151 -23.05 -12.05 103.02
C ARG A 151 -22.26 -12.32 104.32
N LYS A 152 -23.02 -12.38 105.43
CA LYS A 152 -22.93 -13.25 106.63
C LYS A 152 -21.66 -13.23 107.49
N GLU A 153 -21.76 -12.78 108.75
CA GLU A 153 -22.14 -13.56 109.95
C GLU A 153 -21.10 -14.63 110.31
N SER A 154 -20.21 -14.30 111.26
CA SER A 154 -19.93 -14.99 112.54
C SER A 154 -18.61 -14.52 113.13
#